data_AF-A0A0U2YXG1-F1
#
_entry.id   AF-A0A0U2YXG1-F1
#
_cell.length_a   1.000
_cell.length_b   1.000
_cell.length_c   1.000
_cell.angle_alpha   90.00
_cell.angle_beta   90.00
_cell.angle_gamma   90.00
#
_symmetry.space_group_name_H-M   'P 1'
#
loop_
_entity.id
_entity.type
_entity.pdbx_description
1 polymer ?
#
loop_
_entity_poly.entity_id
_entity_poly.type
_entity_poly.pdbx_seq_one_letter_code
_entity_poly.pdbx_strand_id
1 'polypeptide(L)'
;MAKLAGVDRGVMYCLREDVKRALDVQETARTNTQIDRAIRSATPAIEAQMGRIFYPLKTVAKFDWPQLPYTGSVPWRLWLDEGEILTLDTLTSGDVVIGAGGYFLEPVNSGPPYSHVDINLGSSSVYAAGATWQQSTTLAGTFGYTDATEPAGSLAAAVADTTATSVTIGPSNVVGVGSILLVDSERMMVIGRSMADTAQTLQADLGSLNSATVIAVGDGSKFAQDETILIDGERMLIVDIAGDTLVVKRAWDGSVLAAHTQDTHIYAPRLLAVIRGALGTTPATHMLGAAVGAHIVPPGIRNLAVAEAMTQLLNEQAGYARTVGSGDNVRDASGAQLKDLRALAVDAYARKARVYAI
;
A
#
# COMPACT_ATOMS: atom_id res chain seq x y z
N MET A 1 -2.45 -17.39 -20.49
CA MET A 1 -3.02 -16.79 -19.27
C MET A 1 -2.31 -15.50 -18.92
N ALA A 2 -3.04 -14.44 -18.64
CA ALA A 2 -2.47 -13.17 -18.19
C ALA A 2 -1.96 -13.32 -16.75
N LYS A 3 -0.64 -13.46 -16.59
CA LYS A 3 -0.01 -13.49 -15.27
C LYS A 3 0.00 -12.07 -14.70
N LEU A 4 -0.77 -11.82 -13.65
CA LEU A 4 -0.84 -10.50 -13.02
C LEU A 4 0.08 -10.41 -11.79
N ALA A 5 0.31 -11.52 -11.08
CA ALA A 5 1.18 -11.56 -9.91
C ALA A 5 2.66 -11.65 -10.29
N GLY A 6 3.52 -10.98 -9.51
CA GLY A 6 4.98 -11.04 -9.67
C GLY A 6 5.55 -10.13 -10.77
N VAL A 7 4.74 -9.26 -11.37
CA VAL A 7 5.21 -8.14 -12.19
C VAL A 7 5.52 -6.97 -11.24
N ASP A 8 6.76 -6.48 -11.24
CA ASP A 8 7.11 -5.30 -10.44
C ASP A 8 6.37 -4.06 -10.97
N ARG A 9 5.44 -3.57 -10.15
CA ARG A 9 4.66 -2.34 -10.40
C ARG A 9 5.04 -1.21 -9.45
N GLY A 10 6.09 -1.39 -8.63
CA GLY A 10 6.53 -0.43 -7.63
C GLY A 10 5.62 -0.32 -6.40
N VAL A 11 4.64 -1.22 -6.24
CA VAL A 11 3.76 -1.27 -5.06
C VAL A 11 4.53 -1.83 -3.85
N MET A 12 4.21 -1.31 -2.67
CA MET A 12 4.76 -1.75 -1.40
C MET A 12 3.64 -2.23 -0.48
N TYR A 13 3.80 -3.38 0.17
CA TYR A 13 2.82 -3.90 1.14
C TYR A 13 3.00 -3.42 2.59
N CYS A 14 4.05 -2.65 2.86
CA CYS A 14 4.25 -1.97 4.13
C CYS A 14 4.88 -0.59 3.90
N LEU A 15 4.79 0.27 4.91
CA LEU A 15 5.38 1.60 4.84
C LEU A 15 6.88 1.54 5.16
N ARG A 16 7.66 2.44 4.58
CA ARG A 16 9.07 2.64 4.99
C ARG A 16 9.16 2.88 6.50
N GLU A 17 8.24 3.68 7.02
CA GLU A 17 8.13 4.07 8.42
C GLU A 17 7.86 2.87 9.35
N ASP A 18 7.14 1.84 8.88
CA ASP A 18 6.90 0.62 9.65
C ASP A 18 8.20 -0.15 9.91
N VAL A 19 9.01 -0.31 8.86
CA VAL A 19 10.29 -1.03 8.95
C VAL A 19 11.30 -0.24 9.81
N LYS A 20 11.34 1.09 9.67
CA LYS A 20 12.17 1.94 10.53
C LYS A 20 11.82 1.80 12.00
N ARG A 21 10.52 1.88 12.32
CA ARG A 21 10.03 1.75 13.70
C ARG A 21 10.34 0.37 14.26
N ALA A 22 10.20 -0.69 13.44
CA ALA A 22 10.49 -2.06 13.87
C ALA A 22 11.98 -2.32 14.13
N LEU A 23 12.88 -1.68 13.38
CA LEU A 23 14.34 -1.80 13.56
C LEU A 23 14.95 -0.75 14.50
N ASP A 24 14.16 0.24 14.93
CA ASP A 24 14.61 1.42 15.69
C ASP A 24 15.81 2.13 15.02
N VAL A 25 15.67 2.41 13.71
CA VAL A 25 16.73 3.04 12.91
C VAL A 25 16.43 4.50 12.64
N GLN A 26 17.43 5.35 12.87
CA GLN A 26 17.38 6.79 12.58
C GLN A 26 17.30 7.08 11.07
N GLU A 27 16.58 8.13 10.71
CA GLU A 27 16.37 8.65 9.37
C GLU A 27 17.68 9.12 8.77
N THR A 28 18.13 8.40 7.75
CA THR A 28 19.18 8.87 6.84
C THR A 28 18.78 8.56 5.41
N ALA A 29 19.25 9.36 4.45
CA ALA A 29 19.00 9.13 3.03
C ALA A 29 19.49 7.73 2.58
N ARG A 30 20.62 7.27 3.14
CA ARG A 30 21.18 5.94 2.87
C ARG A 30 20.26 4.84 3.38
N THR A 31 19.84 4.92 4.64
CA THR A 31 18.93 3.92 5.24
C THR A 31 17.61 3.87 4.48
N ASN A 32 17.04 5.01 4.13
CA ASN A 32 15.78 5.08 3.37
C ASN A 32 15.86 4.29 2.07
N THR A 33 16.95 4.48 1.32
CA THR A 33 17.15 3.79 0.03
C THR A 33 17.29 2.27 0.22
N GLN A 34 17.97 1.84 1.28
CA GLN A 34 18.12 0.41 1.60
C GLN A 34 16.78 -0.22 1.98
N ILE A 35 16.00 0.46 2.85
CA ILE A 35 14.67 0.00 3.27
C ILE A 35 13.73 -0.10 2.07
N ASP A 36 13.67 0.94 1.22
CA ASP A 36 12.80 0.92 0.04
C ASP A 36 13.11 -0.25 -0.89
N ARG A 37 14.40 -0.53 -1.12
CA ARG A 37 14.83 -1.68 -1.93
C ARG A 37 14.38 -2.99 -1.32
N ALA A 38 14.53 -3.15 0.00
CA ALA A 38 14.11 -4.37 0.70
C ALA A 38 12.59 -4.57 0.61
N ILE A 39 11.80 -3.51 0.79
CA ILE A 39 10.32 -3.58 0.66
C ILE A 39 9.90 -3.89 -0.79
N ARG A 40 10.55 -3.28 -1.78
CA ARG A 40 10.29 -3.56 -3.21
C ARG A 40 10.64 -4.99 -3.60
N SER A 41 11.60 -5.61 -2.95
CA SER A 41 11.95 -7.02 -3.14
C SER A 41 10.93 -7.96 -2.46
N ALA A 42 10.45 -7.60 -1.27
CA ALA A 42 9.50 -8.40 -0.51
C ALA A 42 8.12 -8.52 -1.21
N THR A 43 7.63 -7.44 -1.82
CA THR A 43 6.26 -7.39 -2.37
C THR A 43 6.05 -8.42 -3.49
N PRO A 44 6.84 -8.48 -4.57
CA PRO A 44 6.69 -9.50 -5.61
C PRO A 44 6.92 -10.94 -5.10
N ALA A 45 7.79 -11.12 -4.09
CA ALA A 45 8.01 -12.43 -3.48
C ALA A 45 6.76 -12.94 -2.75
N ILE A 46 6.09 -12.04 -2.02
CA ILE A 46 4.80 -12.34 -1.37
C ILE A 46 3.74 -12.65 -2.43
N GLU A 47 3.63 -11.86 -3.49
CA GLU A 47 2.65 -12.14 -4.57
C GLU A 47 2.87 -13.51 -5.22
N ALA A 48 4.13 -13.84 -5.52
CA ALA A 48 4.49 -15.12 -6.10
C ALA A 48 4.17 -16.29 -5.15
N GLN A 49 4.38 -16.10 -3.84
CA GLN A 49 4.07 -17.11 -2.84
C GLN A 49 2.56 -17.27 -2.60
N MET A 50 1.80 -16.18 -2.63
CA MET A 50 0.35 -16.20 -2.39
C MET A 50 -0.45 -16.53 -3.66
N GLY A 51 0.15 -16.38 -4.84
CA GLY A 51 -0.53 -16.56 -6.13
C GLY A 51 -1.61 -15.52 -6.40
N ARG A 52 -1.48 -14.31 -5.84
CA ARG A 52 -2.44 -13.20 -5.96
C ARG A 52 -1.80 -11.85 -5.67
N ILE A 53 -2.47 -10.77 -6.06
CA ILE A 53 -2.11 -9.39 -5.73
C ILE A 53 -3.04 -8.84 -4.64
N PHE A 54 -2.53 -7.99 -3.75
CA PHE A 54 -3.29 -7.43 -2.61
C PHE A 54 -3.68 -5.95 -2.76
N TYR A 55 -3.46 -5.38 -3.95
CA TYR A 55 -3.87 -4.02 -4.30
C TYR A 55 -4.87 -4.03 -5.47
N PRO A 56 -5.73 -3.00 -5.56
CA PRO A 56 -6.63 -2.81 -6.69
C PRO A 56 -5.85 -2.39 -7.94
N LEU A 57 -6.03 -3.11 -9.04
CA LEU A 57 -5.44 -2.83 -10.35
C LEU A 57 -6.55 -2.68 -11.39
N LYS A 58 -6.77 -1.45 -11.86
CA LYS A 58 -7.69 -1.21 -12.97
C LYS A 58 -7.01 -1.57 -14.28
N THR A 59 -7.50 -2.58 -14.99
CA THR A 59 -6.88 -3.03 -16.24
C THR A 59 -7.87 -3.78 -17.12
N VAL A 60 -7.40 -4.15 -18.31
CA VAL A 60 -8.08 -5.03 -19.24
C VAL A 60 -7.32 -6.35 -19.28
N ALA A 61 -7.90 -7.40 -18.70
CA ALA A 61 -7.37 -8.76 -18.72
C ALA A 61 -7.91 -9.52 -19.94
N LYS A 62 -7.03 -10.26 -20.62
CA LYS A 62 -7.38 -11.05 -21.80
C LYS A 62 -7.14 -12.53 -21.54
N PHE A 63 -8.05 -13.35 -22.03
CA PHE A 63 -8.08 -14.79 -21.85
C PHE A 63 -8.33 -15.49 -23.18
N ASP A 64 -7.64 -16.59 -23.39
CA ASP A 64 -7.90 -17.49 -24.52
C ASP A 64 -9.17 -18.29 -24.24
N TRP A 65 -9.95 -18.57 -25.28
CA TRP A 65 -11.16 -19.38 -25.21
C TRP A 65 -11.22 -20.38 -26.36
N PRO A 66 -11.44 -21.69 -26.12
CA PRO A 66 -11.68 -22.30 -24.82
C PRO A 66 -10.44 -22.33 -23.92
N GLN A 67 -10.66 -22.27 -22.60
CA GLN A 67 -9.61 -22.34 -21.60
C GLN A 67 -9.13 -23.81 -21.42
N LEU A 68 -8.14 -24.22 -22.24
CA LEU A 68 -7.58 -25.59 -22.26
C LEU A 68 -6.47 -25.80 -21.22
N PRO A 69 -6.33 -27.00 -20.61
CA PRO A 69 -7.33 -27.99 -20.23
C PRO A 69 -7.44 -28.00 -18.70
N TYR A 70 -8.14 -27.02 -18.11
CA TYR A 70 -8.33 -27.05 -16.67
C TYR A 70 -9.31 -28.18 -16.32
N THR A 71 -8.91 -29.08 -15.43
CA THR A 71 -9.78 -30.11 -14.86
C THR A 71 -10.99 -29.40 -14.21
N GLY A 72 -12.19 -29.60 -14.76
CA GLY A 72 -13.41 -28.88 -14.37
C GLY A 72 -13.74 -27.61 -15.19
N SER A 73 -13.10 -27.40 -16.34
CA SER A 73 -13.49 -26.35 -17.30
C SER A 73 -14.79 -26.75 -17.98
N VAL A 74 -15.88 -26.08 -17.60
CA VAL A 74 -17.19 -26.17 -18.26
C VAL A 74 -17.34 -25.00 -19.23
N PRO A 75 -18.08 -25.15 -20.35
CA PRO A 75 -18.13 -24.14 -21.41
C PRO A 75 -18.81 -22.82 -21.02
N TRP A 76 -19.38 -22.73 -19.82
CA TRP A 76 -19.98 -21.51 -19.27
C TRP A 76 -19.16 -20.88 -18.15
N ARG A 77 -17.96 -21.40 -17.82
CA ARG A 77 -17.13 -20.87 -16.72
C ARG A 77 -15.78 -20.40 -17.22
N LEU A 78 -15.40 -19.18 -16.86
CA LEU A 78 -14.06 -18.63 -17.05
C LEU A 78 -13.35 -18.49 -15.70
N TRP A 79 -12.27 -19.25 -15.51
CA TRP A 79 -11.42 -19.11 -14.33
C TRP A 79 -10.43 -17.96 -14.52
N LEU A 80 -10.33 -17.08 -13.52
CA LEU A 80 -9.48 -15.90 -13.62
C LEU A 80 -8.04 -16.15 -13.15
N ASP A 81 -7.77 -17.29 -12.53
CA ASP A 81 -6.49 -17.60 -11.88
C ASP A 81 -5.97 -16.38 -11.10
N GLU A 82 -4.70 -15.99 -11.21
CA GLU A 82 -4.10 -14.88 -10.45
C GLU A 82 -4.81 -13.52 -10.58
N GLY A 83 -5.69 -13.35 -11.58
CA GLY A 83 -6.45 -12.13 -11.83
C GLY A 83 -7.84 -12.13 -11.21
N GLU A 84 -7.93 -12.33 -9.90
CA GLU A 84 -9.22 -12.17 -9.21
C GLU A 84 -9.77 -10.76 -9.40
N ILE A 85 -11.08 -10.64 -9.51
CA ILE A 85 -11.75 -9.39 -9.87
C ILE A 85 -12.55 -8.84 -8.69
N LEU A 86 -12.41 -7.55 -8.44
CA LEU A 86 -13.17 -6.80 -7.43
C LEU A 86 -14.44 -6.23 -8.05
N THR A 87 -14.29 -5.61 -9.22
CA THR A 87 -15.39 -5.04 -10.00
C THR A 87 -15.18 -5.30 -11.48
N LEU A 88 -16.24 -5.67 -12.19
CA LEU A 88 -16.23 -5.88 -13.64
C LEU A 88 -16.97 -4.72 -14.31
N ASP A 89 -16.26 -3.96 -15.16
CA ASP A 89 -16.81 -2.85 -15.93
C ASP A 89 -17.41 -3.38 -17.24
N THR A 90 -16.66 -4.22 -17.97
CA THR A 90 -17.07 -4.77 -19.27
C THR A 90 -16.58 -6.21 -19.44
N LEU A 91 -17.45 -7.09 -19.94
CA LEU A 91 -17.11 -8.42 -20.43
C LEU A 91 -17.39 -8.51 -21.93
N THR A 92 -16.37 -8.88 -22.70
CA THR A 92 -16.49 -9.16 -24.13
C THR A 92 -15.99 -10.57 -24.41
N SER A 93 -16.71 -11.35 -25.21
CA SER A 93 -16.27 -12.65 -25.70
C SER A 93 -16.60 -12.81 -27.18
N GLY A 94 -15.63 -13.19 -27.99
CA GLY A 94 -15.78 -13.31 -29.44
C GLY A 94 -16.29 -12.02 -30.10
N ASP A 95 -15.77 -10.87 -29.66
CA ASP A 95 -16.17 -9.51 -30.08
C ASP A 95 -17.61 -9.09 -29.73
N VAL A 96 -18.33 -9.88 -28.92
CA VAL A 96 -19.67 -9.55 -28.42
C VAL A 96 -19.60 -9.15 -26.95
N VAL A 97 -20.20 -8.00 -26.62
CA VAL A 97 -20.33 -7.55 -25.23
C VAL A 97 -21.41 -8.38 -24.53
N ILE A 98 -21.05 -9.01 -23.42
CA ILE A 98 -21.97 -9.74 -22.55
C ILE A 98 -22.41 -8.78 -21.44
N GLY A 99 -23.68 -8.38 -21.48
CA GLY A 99 -24.26 -7.48 -20.47
C GLY A 99 -24.36 -8.13 -19.09
N ALA A 100 -24.57 -7.31 -18.05
CA ALA A 100 -24.58 -7.75 -16.64
C ALA A 100 -25.61 -8.85 -16.32
N GLY A 101 -26.72 -8.96 -17.06
CA GLY A 101 -27.69 -10.05 -16.91
C GLY A 101 -27.25 -11.39 -17.55
N GLY A 102 -26.18 -11.38 -18.33
CA GLY A 102 -25.64 -12.52 -19.07
C GLY A 102 -24.57 -13.31 -18.32
N TYR A 103 -24.14 -12.85 -17.13
CA TYR A 103 -23.11 -13.52 -16.34
C TYR A 103 -23.35 -13.37 -14.83
N PHE A 104 -22.64 -14.18 -14.04
CA PHE A 104 -22.54 -14.13 -12.59
C PHE A 104 -21.06 -14.04 -12.19
N LEU A 105 -20.78 -13.23 -11.17
CA LEU A 105 -19.46 -13.16 -10.54
C LEU A 105 -19.45 -14.06 -9.30
N GLU A 106 -18.49 -14.96 -9.23
CA GLU A 106 -18.46 -16.00 -8.20
C GLU A 106 -17.13 -15.98 -7.41
N PRO A 107 -17.16 -16.19 -6.08
CA PRO A 107 -18.30 -16.66 -5.29
C PRO A 107 -19.31 -15.57 -4.88
N VAL A 108 -20.59 -15.75 -5.17
CA VAL A 108 -21.66 -14.77 -4.90
C VAL A 108 -21.86 -14.52 -3.39
N ASN A 109 -21.73 -15.56 -2.56
CA ASN A 109 -22.05 -15.48 -1.12
C ASN A 109 -20.92 -14.90 -0.27
N SER A 110 -19.70 -14.80 -0.80
CA SER A 110 -18.57 -14.19 -0.09
C SER A 110 -18.31 -12.75 -0.54
N GLY A 111 -18.87 -12.35 -1.68
CA GLY A 111 -18.55 -11.09 -2.33
C GLY A 111 -17.14 -11.09 -2.96
N PRO A 112 -16.64 -9.92 -3.39
CA PRO A 112 -15.29 -9.82 -3.95
C PRO A 112 -14.23 -10.20 -2.91
N PRO A 113 -13.08 -10.76 -3.33
CA PRO A 113 -12.66 -10.92 -4.73
C PRO A 113 -13.29 -12.14 -5.41
N TYR A 114 -13.78 -11.96 -6.63
CA TYR A 114 -14.37 -13.02 -7.45
C TYR A 114 -13.27 -13.79 -8.18
N SER A 115 -13.36 -15.12 -8.13
CA SER A 115 -12.34 -16.05 -8.63
C SER A 115 -12.64 -16.57 -10.05
N HIS A 116 -13.90 -16.48 -10.47
CA HIS A 116 -14.36 -16.88 -11.79
C HIS A 116 -15.62 -16.11 -12.19
N VAL A 117 -15.90 -16.17 -13.49
CA VAL A 117 -17.11 -15.62 -14.09
C VAL A 117 -17.86 -16.76 -14.74
N ASP A 118 -19.13 -16.91 -14.38
CA ASP A 118 -20.03 -17.89 -14.98
C ASP A 118 -21.00 -17.20 -15.92
N ILE A 119 -21.28 -17.79 -17.07
CA ILE A 119 -22.36 -17.37 -17.94
C ILE A 119 -23.69 -17.75 -17.30
N ASN A 120 -24.64 -16.82 -17.32
CA ASN A 120 -26.00 -17.10 -16.92
C ASN A 120 -26.63 -18.05 -17.94
N LEU A 121 -26.78 -19.32 -17.56
CA LEU A 121 -27.35 -20.37 -18.40
C LEU A 121 -28.84 -20.15 -18.76
N GLY A 122 -29.54 -19.26 -18.06
CA GLY A 122 -30.88 -18.81 -18.43
C GLY A 122 -30.89 -17.70 -19.49
N SER A 123 -29.73 -17.17 -19.86
CA SER A 123 -29.57 -16.16 -20.92
C SER A 123 -29.15 -16.80 -22.25
N SER A 124 -29.13 -16.01 -23.33
CA SER A 124 -28.56 -16.42 -24.62
C SER A 124 -27.06 -16.13 -24.76
N SER A 125 -26.40 -15.70 -23.67
CA SER A 125 -24.97 -15.37 -23.68
C SER A 125 -24.14 -16.64 -23.74
N VAL A 126 -22.98 -16.58 -24.38
CA VAL A 126 -22.01 -17.68 -24.46
C VAL A 126 -20.60 -17.12 -24.52
N TYR A 127 -19.63 -17.89 -24.03
CA TYR A 127 -18.24 -17.64 -24.38
C TYR A 127 -17.95 -18.14 -25.80
N ALA A 128 -17.30 -17.30 -26.61
CA ALA A 128 -17.01 -17.58 -28.01
C ALA A 128 -15.57 -17.21 -28.36
N ALA A 129 -14.98 -17.98 -29.28
CA ALA A 129 -13.64 -17.71 -29.79
C ALA A 129 -13.61 -16.53 -30.78
N GLY A 130 -14.74 -16.14 -31.39
CA GLY A 130 -14.74 -15.15 -32.47
C GLY A 130 -13.85 -15.61 -33.64
N ALA A 131 -13.05 -14.70 -34.20
CA ALA A 131 -12.14 -14.98 -35.31
C ALA A 131 -10.90 -15.82 -34.90
N THR A 132 -10.48 -15.76 -33.63
CA THR A 132 -9.34 -16.53 -33.11
C THR A 132 -9.54 -16.86 -31.64
N TRP A 133 -9.26 -18.11 -31.28
CA TRP A 133 -9.30 -18.57 -29.88
C TRP A 133 -8.40 -17.77 -28.93
N GLN A 134 -7.34 -17.14 -29.43
CA GLN A 134 -6.38 -16.37 -28.63
C GLN A 134 -6.96 -15.03 -28.19
N GLN A 135 -6.89 -14.73 -26.89
CA GLN A 135 -7.35 -13.48 -26.29
C GLN A 135 -8.82 -13.10 -26.62
N SER A 136 -9.63 -14.10 -26.98
CA SER A 136 -11.00 -13.93 -27.45
C SER A 136 -11.96 -13.46 -26.37
N THR A 137 -11.60 -13.62 -25.10
CA THR A 137 -12.38 -13.12 -23.97
C THR A 137 -11.61 -12.03 -23.23
N THR A 138 -12.25 -10.88 -23.06
CA THR A 138 -11.66 -9.69 -22.48
C THR A 138 -12.51 -9.16 -21.34
N LEU A 139 -11.90 -8.92 -20.19
CA LEU A 139 -12.53 -8.37 -19.00
C LEU A 139 -11.85 -7.04 -18.67
N ALA A 140 -12.62 -5.96 -18.70
CA ALA A 140 -12.20 -4.66 -18.19
C ALA A 140 -12.78 -4.47 -16.80
N GLY A 141 -11.97 -4.07 -15.83
CA GLY A 141 -12.42 -3.90 -14.46
C GLY A 141 -11.28 -3.64 -13.50
N THR A 142 -11.59 -3.74 -12.20
CA THR A 142 -10.60 -3.62 -11.13
C THR A 142 -10.30 -5.01 -10.57
N PHE A 143 -9.03 -5.40 -10.63
CA PHE A 143 -8.52 -6.70 -10.22
C PHE A 143 -7.76 -6.59 -8.89
N GLY A 144 -7.72 -7.68 -8.11
CA GLY A 144 -6.96 -7.76 -6.86
C GLY A 144 -7.76 -8.35 -5.71
N TYR A 145 -7.18 -8.28 -4.50
CA TYR A 145 -7.77 -8.87 -3.29
C TYR A 145 -8.81 -7.99 -2.60
N THR A 146 -8.55 -6.69 -2.50
CA THR A 146 -9.40 -5.74 -1.80
C THR A 146 -9.24 -4.34 -2.39
N ASP A 147 -10.29 -3.53 -2.30
CA ASP A 147 -10.27 -2.08 -2.58
C ASP A 147 -10.57 -1.27 -1.31
N ALA A 148 -10.41 -1.90 -0.15
CA ALA A 148 -10.68 -1.26 1.13
C ALA A 148 -9.71 -0.11 1.38
N THR A 149 -10.24 1.02 1.83
CA THR A 149 -9.46 2.19 2.23
C THR A 149 -9.82 2.61 3.65
N GLU A 150 -8.87 3.22 4.34
CA GLU A 150 -9.09 3.92 5.61
C GLU A 150 -8.94 5.43 5.44
N PRO A 151 -9.65 6.26 6.21
CA PRO A 151 -9.51 7.71 6.15
C PRO A 151 -8.07 8.14 6.42
N ALA A 152 -7.50 8.94 5.52
CA ALA A 152 -6.12 9.38 5.54
C ALA A 152 -5.99 10.92 5.53
N GLY A 153 -7.04 11.61 5.96
CA GLY A 153 -7.14 13.07 5.97
C GLY A 153 -7.75 13.63 4.68
N SER A 154 -7.32 14.83 4.30
CA SER A 154 -7.78 15.51 3.08
C SER A 154 -6.60 16.21 2.39
N LEU A 155 -6.77 16.60 1.13
CA LEU A 155 -5.79 17.43 0.45
C LEU A 155 -5.71 18.82 1.10
N ALA A 156 -4.51 19.22 1.50
CA ALA A 156 -4.23 20.54 2.07
C ALA A 156 -4.00 21.62 1.00
N ALA A 157 -3.89 21.22 -0.27
CA ALA A 157 -3.88 22.10 -1.43
C ALA A 157 -4.63 21.43 -2.59
N ALA A 158 -5.29 22.22 -3.44
CA ALA A 158 -5.91 21.69 -4.66
C ALA A 158 -4.83 21.15 -5.62
N VAL A 159 -5.14 20.05 -6.31
CA VAL A 159 -4.32 19.52 -7.40
C VAL A 159 -4.86 20.08 -8.70
N ALA A 160 -4.21 21.13 -9.20
CA ALA A 160 -4.73 21.94 -10.30
C ALA A 160 -4.51 21.35 -11.69
N ASP A 161 -3.66 20.33 -11.82
CA ASP A 161 -3.33 19.70 -13.10
C ASP A 161 -3.08 18.18 -12.99
N THR A 162 -3.06 17.52 -14.15
CA THR A 162 -2.93 16.07 -14.30
C THR A 162 -1.47 15.59 -14.40
N THR A 163 -0.50 16.49 -14.27
CA THR A 163 0.94 16.24 -14.41
C THR A 163 1.73 16.46 -13.13
N ALA A 164 1.12 17.08 -12.12
CA ALA A 164 1.71 17.34 -10.82
C ALA A 164 2.26 16.05 -10.20
N THR A 165 3.53 16.06 -9.80
CA THR A 165 4.23 14.91 -9.21
C THR A 165 4.28 14.96 -7.69
N SER A 166 3.62 15.96 -7.09
CA SER A 166 3.50 16.11 -5.66
C SER A 166 2.09 16.52 -5.24
N VAL A 167 1.71 16.12 -4.04
CA VAL A 167 0.44 16.50 -3.40
C VAL A 167 0.69 16.80 -1.93
N THR A 168 -0.02 17.79 -1.39
CA THR A 168 0.06 18.12 0.04
C THR A 168 -1.18 17.60 0.74
N ILE A 169 -0.98 16.83 1.82
CA ILE A 169 -2.08 16.31 2.64
C ILE A 169 -2.19 17.07 3.97
N GLY A 170 -3.36 17.01 4.58
CA GLY A 170 -3.60 17.43 5.96
C GLY A 170 -2.95 16.49 6.98
N PRO A 171 -3.23 16.69 8.28
CA PRO A 171 -2.73 15.81 9.34
C PRO A 171 -3.16 14.36 9.11
N SER A 172 -2.19 13.44 9.15
CA SER A 172 -2.41 12.01 8.98
C SER A 172 -1.23 11.21 9.54
N ASN A 173 -1.52 10.20 10.36
CA ASN A 173 -0.54 9.26 10.90
C ASN A 173 -0.51 7.93 10.14
N VAL A 174 -1.41 7.76 9.16
CA VAL A 174 -1.57 6.52 8.39
C VAL A 174 -0.84 6.54 7.05
N VAL A 175 -0.56 7.74 6.51
CA VAL A 175 0.15 7.90 5.24
C VAL A 175 1.65 7.90 5.45
N GLY A 176 2.34 6.99 4.77
CA GLY A 176 3.79 6.90 4.68
C GLY A 176 4.30 6.64 3.26
N VAL A 177 5.61 6.54 3.09
CA VAL A 177 6.17 6.11 1.79
C VAL A 177 5.84 4.63 1.56
N GLY A 178 5.31 4.32 0.37
CA GLY A 178 4.75 3.01 0.04
C GLY A 178 3.22 2.97 0.07
N SER A 179 2.55 3.99 0.60
CA SER A 179 1.09 4.07 0.61
C SER A 179 0.54 4.15 -0.82
N ILE A 180 -0.62 3.51 -1.04
CA ILE A 180 -1.48 3.79 -2.17
C ILE A 180 -2.62 4.68 -1.64
N LEU A 181 -2.77 5.86 -2.21
CA LEU A 181 -3.84 6.79 -1.89
C LEU A 181 -4.95 6.68 -2.92
N LEU A 182 -6.19 6.86 -2.49
CA LEU A 182 -7.36 7.06 -3.32
C LEU A 182 -7.90 8.46 -3.06
N VAL A 183 -8.01 9.27 -4.12
CA VAL A 183 -8.67 10.58 -4.10
C VAL A 183 -9.69 10.60 -5.23
N ASP A 184 -10.96 10.77 -4.89
CA ASP A 184 -12.08 10.56 -5.81
C ASP A 184 -11.98 9.17 -6.50
N SER A 185 -11.66 9.12 -7.79
CA SER A 185 -11.44 7.88 -8.56
C SER A 185 -9.98 7.62 -8.93
N GLU A 186 -9.06 8.51 -8.55
CA GLU A 186 -7.63 8.39 -8.87
C GLU A 186 -6.88 7.66 -7.76
N ARG A 187 -6.00 6.73 -8.15
CA ARG A 187 -5.02 6.14 -7.26
C ARG A 187 -3.65 6.77 -7.46
N MET A 188 -2.99 7.11 -6.35
CA MET A 188 -1.65 7.69 -6.34
C MET A 188 -0.72 6.84 -5.47
N MET A 189 0.47 6.49 -5.95
CA MET A 189 1.47 5.79 -5.12
C MET A 189 2.45 6.79 -4.51
N VAL A 190 2.60 6.76 -3.19
CA VAL A 190 3.53 7.63 -2.46
C VAL A 190 4.94 7.06 -2.54
N ILE A 191 5.84 7.81 -3.18
CA ILE A 191 7.25 7.41 -3.37
C ILE A 191 8.22 8.24 -2.53
N GLY A 192 7.75 9.34 -1.93
CA GLY A 192 8.58 10.19 -1.08
C GLY A 192 7.73 11.10 -0.21
N ARG A 193 8.35 11.64 0.83
CA ARG A 193 7.76 12.62 1.74
C ARG A 193 8.79 13.70 2.05
N SER A 194 8.32 14.92 2.14
CA SER A 194 9.11 16.08 2.55
C SER A 194 8.29 16.99 3.45
N MET A 195 9.01 17.86 4.16
CA MET A 195 8.42 18.80 5.10
C MET A 195 7.61 19.87 4.36
N ALA A 196 6.42 20.13 4.85
CA ALA A 196 5.55 21.22 4.42
C ALA A 196 5.18 22.06 5.65
N ASP A 197 4.99 23.36 5.44
CA ASP A 197 4.51 24.25 6.50
C ASP A 197 3.10 23.82 6.94
N THR A 198 2.88 23.72 8.24
CA THR A 198 1.56 23.40 8.82
C THR A 198 0.67 24.62 8.94
N ALA A 199 1.18 25.82 8.62
CA ALA A 199 0.59 27.12 8.89
C ALA A 199 0.32 27.34 10.39
N GLN A 200 1.11 26.70 11.24
CA GLN A 200 1.11 26.86 12.70
C GLN A 200 2.47 27.36 13.16
N THR A 201 2.46 28.13 14.23
CA THR A 201 3.66 28.66 14.87
C THR A 201 3.69 28.34 16.36
N LEU A 202 4.90 28.32 16.94
CA LEU A 202 5.08 28.23 18.39
C LEU A 202 4.40 29.42 19.09
N GLN A 203 3.59 29.15 20.12
CA GLN A 203 2.94 30.19 20.91
C GLN A 203 3.79 30.70 22.09
N ALA A 204 4.93 30.08 22.35
CA ALA A 204 5.88 30.49 23.38
C ALA A 204 7.29 29.98 23.03
N ASP A 205 8.31 30.62 23.60
CA ASP A 205 9.70 30.16 23.51
C ASP A 205 9.85 28.74 24.09
N LEU A 206 10.61 27.91 23.39
CA LEU A 206 10.97 26.57 23.83
C LEU A 206 12.49 26.53 24.08
N GLY A 207 12.90 26.49 25.35
CA GLY A 207 14.32 26.40 25.71
C GLY A 207 14.95 25.06 25.30
N SER A 208 16.28 24.98 25.28
CA SER A 208 17.04 23.76 24.92
C SER A 208 17.07 22.72 26.04
N LEU A 209 15.89 22.25 26.47
CA LEU A 209 15.71 21.26 27.53
C LEU A 209 14.89 20.08 27.02
N ASN A 210 15.41 18.86 27.19
CA ASN A 210 14.70 17.65 26.77
C ASN A 210 13.41 17.40 27.58
N SER A 211 13.31 17.96 28.79
CA SER A 211 12.11 17.91 29.64
C SER A 211 11.04 18.92 29.24
N ALA A 212 11.32 19.84 28.31
CA ALA A 212 10.32 20.77 27.77
C ALA A 212 9.46 20.04 26.72
N THR A 213 8.62 19.12 27.16
CA THR A 213 7.86 18.21 26.29
C THR A 213 6.47 18.74 25.91
N VAL A 214 6.15 19.97 26.29
CA VAL A 214 4.83 20.58 26.08
C VAL A 214 4.99 21.78 25.16
N ILE A 215 4.30 21.76 24.02
CA ILE A 215 4.35 22.80 23.00
C ILE A 215 2.95 23.35 22.79
N ALA A 216 2.79 24.66 22.97
CA ALA A 216 1.56 25.36 22.63
C ALA A 216 1.59 25.79 21.14
N VAL A 217 0.50 25.48 20.43
CA VAL A 217 0.26 25.84 19.02
C VAL A 217 -1.03 26.65 18.88
N GLY A 218 -1.31 27.20 17.70
CA GLY A 218 -2.53 27.98 17.48
C GLY A 218 -3.80 27.12 17.36
N ASP A 219 -3.67 25.92 16.77
CA ASP A 219 -4.75 24.96 16.59
C ASP A 219 -4.18 23.53 16.61
N GLY A 220 -4.45 22.80 17.70
CA GLY A 220 -3.97 21.42 17.87
C GLY A 220 -4.59 20.42 16.90
N SER A 221 -5.76 20.73 16.33
CA SER A 221 -6.41 19.88 15.32
C SER A 221 -5.66 19.82 13.99
N LYS A 222 -4.67 20.71 13.79
CA LYS A 222 -3.78 20.70 12.64
C LYS A 222 -2.69 19.63 12.73
N PHE A 223 -2.66 18.81 13.76
CA PHE A 223 -1.66 17.77 13.99
C PHE A 223 -2.29 16.41 14.25
N ALA A 224 -1.52 15.34 14.04
CA ALA A 224 -1.91 13.98 14.40
C ALA A 224 -0.94 13.40 15.44
N GLN A 225 -1.44 12.52 16.31
CA GLN A 225 -0.60 11.70 17.18
C GLN A 225 0.31 10.80 16.31
N ASP A 226 1.52 10.51 16.80
CA ASP A 226 2.58 9.77 16.10
C ASP A 226 3.13 10.47 14.84
N GLU A 227 2.78 11.74 14.63
CA GLU A 227 3.38 12.56 13.58
C GLU A 227 4.69 13.19 14.06
N THR A 228 5.69 13.23 13.17
CA THR A 228 6.94 13.97 13.42
C THR A 228 6.77 15.41 12.92
N ILE A 229 7.16 16.38 13.74
CA ILE A 229 7.26 17.79 13.36
C ILE A 229 8.71 18.25 13.29
N LEU A 230 8.97 19.32 12.56
CA LEU A 230 10.28 19.96 12.41
C LEU A 230 10.18 21.45 12.75
N ILE A 231 11.11 21.92 13.59
CA ILE A 231 11.26 23.33 13.98
C ILE A 231 12.75 23.69 13.91
N ASP A 232 13.13 24.67 13.07
CA ASP A 232 14.50 25.16 12.79
C ASP A 232 15.59 24.11 12.43
N GLY A 233 15.30 22.81 12.52
CA GLY A 233 16.26 21.72 12.39
C GLY A 233 16.06 20.59 13.41
N GLU A 234 15.36 20.84 14.52
CA GLU A 234 14.99 19.82 15.49
C GLU A 234 13.73 19.07 15.04
N ARG A 235 13.80 17.74 15.04
CA ARG A 235 12.64 16.87 14.86
C ARG A 235 12.07 16.48 16.21
N MET A 236 10.75 16.51 16.33
CA MET A 236 10.04 16.10 17.54
C MET A 236 8.89 15.16 17.17
N LEU A 237 8.67 14.12 17.94
CA LEU A 237 7.56 13.18 17.76
C LEU A 237 6.39 13.60 18.64
N ILE A 238 5.20 13.76 18.08
CA ILE A 238 3.98 14.03 18.84
C ILE A 238 3.50 12.73 19.50
N VAL A 239 3.50 12.71 20.83
CA VAL A 239 3.09 11.57 21.65
C VAL A 239 1.63 11.70 22.08
N ASP A 240 1.15 12.91 22.31
CA ASP A 240 -0.24 13.18 22.68
C ASP A 240 -0.66 14.61 22.29
N ILE A 241 -1.97 14.86 22.21
CA ILE A 241 -2.55 16.17 21.87
C ILE A 241 -3.68 16.48 22.85
N ALA A 242 -3.55 17.59 23.58
CA ALA A 242 -4.54 18.08 24.53
C ALA A 242 -4.99 19.51 24.16
N GLY A 243 -6.07 19.62 23.38
CA GLY A 243 -6.50 20.91 22.81
C GLY A 243 -5.40 21.47 21.90
N ASP A 244 -5.01 22.73 22.10
CA ASP A 244 -3.96 23.39 21.33
C ASP A 244 -2.55 23.17 21.91
N THR A 245 -2.39 22.11 22.68
CA THR A 245 -1.12 21.72 23.30
C THR A 245 -0.68 20.35 22.80
N LEU A 246 0.51 20.30 22.22
CA LEU A 246 1.18 19.07 21.79
C LEU A 246 2.10 18.57 22.91
N VAL A 247 2.01 17.28 23.24
CA VAL A 247 3.00 16.61 24.08
C VAL A 247 3.97 15.88 23.16
N VAL A 248 5.25 16.20 23.23
CA VAL A 248 6.27 15.72 22.29
C VAL A 248 7.43 15.02 22.96
N LYS A 249 8.03 14.08 22.22
CA LYS A 249 9.39 13.62 22.46
C LYS A 249 10.35 14.45 21.60
N ARG A 250 11.26 15.16 22.27
CA ARG A 250 12.26 16.05 21.67
C ARG A 250 13.49 15.33 21.17
N ALA A 251 14.30 16.03 20.36
CA ALA A 251 15.49 15.48 19.71
C ALA A 251 15.25 14.10 19.10
N TRP A 252 14.07 13.95 18.48
CA TRP A 252 13.64 12.70 17.90
C TRP A 252 14.54 12.37 16.71
N ASP A 253 14.70 11.08 16.43
CA ASP A 253 15.31 10.61 15.20
C ASP A 253 16.77 11.10 15.00
N GLY A 254 17.49 11.28 16.11
CA GLY A 254 18.88 11.73 16.13
C GLY A 254 19.08 13.22 15.79
N SER A 255 18.01 14.01 15.72
CA SER A 255 18.10 15.46 15.53
C SER A 255 18.71 16.16 16.75
N VAL A 256 19.27 17.34 16.53
CA VAL A 256 19.95 18.11 17.58
C VAL A 256 18.90 18.90 18.39
N LEU A 257 18.94 18.76 19.71
CA LEU A 257 18.14 19.55 20.64
C LEU A 257 18.50 21.04 20.51
N ALA A 258 17.53 21.90 20.27
CA ALA A 258 17.73 23.34 20.08
C ALA A 258 16.83 24.19 20.98
N ALA A 259 17.08 25.49 21.02
CA ALA A 259 16.11 26.45 21.54
C ALA A 259 15.36 27.07 20.34
N HIS A 260 14.07 27.35 20.53
CA HIS A 260 13.21 27.94 19.52
C HIS A 260 12.47 29.13 20.11
N THR A 261 12.26 30.16 19.29
CA THR A 261 11.53 31.35 19.70
C THR A 261 10.05 31.23 19.36
N GLN A 262 9.22 32.00 20.05
CA GLN A 262 7.84 32.23 19.68
C GLN A 262 7.75 32.66 18.20
N ASP A 263 6.62 32.33 17.56
CA ASP A 263 6.31 32.60 16.16
C ASP A 263 7.16 31.82 15.13
N THR A 264 8.09 30.95 15.57
CA THR A 264 8.75 30.02 14.66
C THR A 264 7.74 29.05 14.04
N HIS A 265 7.81 28.88 12.72
CA HIS A 265 6.94 27.99 11.95
C HIS A 265 7.20 26.51 12.25
N ILE A 266 6.12 25.74 12.27
CA ILE A 266 6.13 24.30 12.49
C ILE A 266 5.89 23.60 11.16
N TYR A 267 6.79 22.68 10.80
CA TYR A 267 6.69 21.88 9.59
C TYR A 267 6.37 20.42 9.91
N ALA A 268 5.71 19.73 8.98
CA ALA A 268 5.39 18.30 9.10
C ALA A 268 5.57 17.59 7.73
N PRO A 269 5.84 16.27 7.68
CA PRO A 269 6.14 15.54 6.44
C PRO A 269 4.89 15.27 5.59
N ARG A 270 4.26 16.34 5.10
CA ARG A 270 2.94 16.33 4.43
C ARG A 270 2.99 16.60 2.93
N LEU A 271 4.14 17.04 2.41
CA LEU A 271 4.35 17.12 0.97
C LEU A 271 4.78 15.74 0.46
N LEU A 272 3.89 15.09 -0.28
CA LEU A 272 4.10 13.74 -0.80
C LEU A 272 4.61 13.84 -2.24
N ALA A 273 5.69 13.13 -2.55
CA ALA A 273 6.03 12.83 -3.94
C ALA A 273 5.23 11.59 -4.36
N VAL A 274 4.50 11.68 -5.48
CA VAL A 274 3.56 10.64 -5.90
C VAL A 274 3.72 10.26 -7.37
N ILE A 275 3.40 9.00 -7.68
CA ILE A 275 3.08 8.55 -9.03
C ILE A 275 1.57 8.69 -9.21
N ARG A 276 1.15 9.62 -10.07
CA ARG A 276 -0.25 9.89 -10.42
C ARG A 276 -0.81 8.83 -11.37
N GLY A 277 -2.13 8.67 -11.39
CA GLY A 277 -2.80 7.69 -12.27
C GLY A 277 -2.26 6.28 -12.09
N ALA A 278 -1.84 5.95 -10.87
CA ALA A 278 -1.26 4.65 -10.59
C ALA A 278 -2.31 3.55 -10.71
N LEU A 279 -1.82 2.32 -10.89
CA LEU A 279 -2.65 1.11 -10.91
C LEU A 279 -3.79 1.18 -11.94
N GLY A 280 -3.52 1.82 -13.07
CA GLY A 280 -4.41 1.95 -14.22
C GLY A 280 -5.54 2.96 -14.06
N THR A 281 -5.49 3.81 -13.04
CA THR A 281 -6.35 5.01 -12.96
C THR A 281 -5.82 6.13 -13.85
N THR A 282 -6.59 7.19 -14.06
CA THR A 282 -6.19 8.35 -14.86
C THR A 282 -5.94 9.54 -13.93
N PRO A 283 -4.83 10.29 -14.10
CA PRO A 283 -4.61 11.51 -13.34
C PRO A 283 -5.74 12.53 -13.55
N ALA A 284 -6.26 13.09 -12.47
CA ALA A 284 -7.35 14.06 -12.46
C ALA A 284 -6.96 15.36 -11.73
N THR A 285 -7.80 16.39 -11.82
CA THR A 285 -7.71 17.53 -10.90
C THR A 285 -8.53 17.24 -9.65
N HIS A 286 -8.11 17.78 -8.51
CA HIS A 286 -8.79 17.57 -7.23
C HIS A 286 -8.93 18.89 -6.48
N MET A 287 -10.06 19.07 -5.80
CA MET A 287 -10.31 20.27 -4.99
C MET A 287 -9.52 20.25 -3.68
N LEU A 288 -9.26 21.44 -3.13
CA LEU A 288 -8.81 21.57 -1.74
C LEU A 288 -9.82 20.90 -0.81
N GLY A 289 -9.34 20.15 0.17
CA GLY A 289 -10.19 19.44 1.12
C GLY A 289 -10.80 18.14 0.56
N ALA A 290 -10.47 17.72 -0.67
CA ALA A 290 -10.87 16.41 -1.16
C ALA A 290 -10.39 15.31 -0.20
N ALA A 291 -11.28 14.38 0.13
CA ALA A 291 -10.98 13.31 1.06
C ALA A 291 -9.91 12.38 0.47
N VAL A 292 -8.95 11.99 1.31
CA VAL A 292 -7.90 11.04 0.96
C VAL A 292 -8.17 9.75 1.70
N GLY A 293 -8.25 8.64 0.97
CA GLY A 293 -8.25 7.29 1.53
C GLY A 293 -6.88 6.64 1.35
N ALA A 294 -6.38 5.91 2.35
CA ALA A 294 -5.19 5.05 2.20
C ALA A 294 -5.64 3.60 2.01
N HIS A 295 -5.06 2.91 1.03
CA HIS A 295 -5.35 1.49 0.76
C HIS A 295 -4.95 0.61 1.94
N ILE A 296 -5.87 -0.25 2.39
CA ILE A 296 -5.64 -1.19 3.48
C ILE A 296 -5.07 -2.49 2.91
N VAL A 297 -3.78 -2.71 3.15
CA VAL A 297 -3.17 -4.03 2.96
C VAL A 297 -3.60 -4.95 4.11
N PRO A 298 -4.03 -6.20 3.86
CA PRO A 298 -4.41 -7.12 4.93
C PRO A 298 -3.31 -7.22 6.00
N PRO A 299 -3.63 -7.15 7.31
CA PRO A 299 -2.63 -7.03 8.36
C PRO A 299 -1.57 -8.15 8.35
N GLY A 300 -1.96 -9.39 8.05
CA GLY A 300 -1.02 -10.50 7.94
C GLY A 300 -0.02 -10.35 6.78
N ILE A 301 -0.44 -9.74 5.68
CA ILE A 301 0.40 -9.45 4.52
C ILE A 301 1.33 -8.26 4.80
N ARG A 302 0.83 -7.20 5.45
CA ARG A 302 1.67 -6.08 5.90
C ARG A 302 2.75 -6.55 6.88
N ASN A 303 2.39 -7.36 7.87
CA ASN A 303 3.34 -7.91 8.84
C ASN A 303 4.40 -8.79 8.17
N LEU A 304 3.98 -9.64 7.21
CA LEU A 304 4.92 -10.43 6.41
C LEU A 304 5.87 -9.53 5.62
N ALA A 305 5.37 -8.49 4.96
CA ALA A 305 6.20 -7.54 4.21
C ALA A 305 7.24 -6.82 5.08
N VAL A 306 6.85 -6.40 6.30
CA VAL A 306 7.79 -5.84 7.28
C VAL A 306 8.85 -6.87 7.66
N ALA A 307 8.47 -8.10 7.99
CA ALA A 307 9.40 -9.15 8.41
C ALA A 307 10.38 -9.55 7.29
N GLU A 308 9.90 -9.67 6.05
CA GLU A 308 10.74 -9.94 4.87
C GLU A 308 11.77 -8.83 4.65
N ALA A 309 11.31 -7.56 4.67
CA ALA A 309 12.19 -6.41 4.50
C ALA A 309 13.26 -6.34 5.61
N MET A 310 12.88 -6.54 6.87
CA MET A 310 13.81 -6.60 8.00
C MET A 310 14.83 -7.73 7.83
N THR A 311 14.37 -8.92 7.48
CA THR A 311 15.25 -10.09 7.28
C THR A 311 16.25 -9.83 6.16
N GLN A 312 15.82 -9.23 5.05
CA GLN A 312 16.73 -8.84 3.97
C GLN A 312 17.78 -7.83 4.47
N LEU A 313 17.36 -6.77 5.17
CA LEU A 313 18.28 -5.74 5.67
C LEU A 313 19.31 -6.31 6.65
N LEU A 314 18.88 -7.15 7.60
CA LEU A 314 19.77 -7.78 8.58
C LEU A 314 20.76 -8.74 7.90
N ASN A 315 20.32 -9.50 6.90
CA ASN A 315 21.21 -10.36 6.12
C ASN A 315 22.22 -9.56 5.30
N GLU A 316 21.80 -8.44 4.69
CA GLU A 316 22.71 -7.53 3.99
C GLU A 316 23.76 -6.94 4.94
N GLN A 317 23.36 -6.54 6.15
CA GLN A 317 24.27 -6.05 7.20
C GLN A 317 25.24 -7.13 7.69
N ALA A 318 24.76 -8.38 7.79
CA ALA A 318 25.57 -9.55 8.15
C ALA A 318 26.50 -10.04 7.02
N GLY A 319 26.43 -9.45 5.82
CA GLY A 319 27.15 -9.96 4.64
C GLY A 319 26.71 -11.37 4.24
N TYR A 320 25.46 -11.74 4.53
CA TYR A 320 24.89 -13.07 4.34
C TYR A 320 25.61 -14.21 5.08
N ALA A 321 26.32 -13.88 6.17
CA ALA A 321 26.91 -14.89 7.04
C ALA A 321 25.82 -15.69 7.79
N ARG A 322 25.98 -17.02 7.88
CA ARG A 322 25.04 -17.90 8.61
C ARG A 322 25.08 -17.73 10.14
N THR A 323 26.11 -17.06 10.65
CA THR A 323 26.31 -16.81 12.08
C THR A 323 27.03 -15.48 12.22
N VAL A 324 26.50 -14.59 13.06
CA VAL A 324 27.09 -13.26 13.30
C VAL A 324 27.56 -13.19 14.75
N GLY A 325 28.83 -12.82 14.95
CA GLY A 325 29.48 -12.73 16.26
C GLY A 325 30.53 -13.82 16.52
N SER A 326 31.22 -13.71 17.64
CA SER A 326 32.19 -14.69 18.17
C SER A 326 32.04 -14.76 19.69
N GLY A 327 32.24 -15.93 20.29
CA GLY A 327 32.06 -16.16 21.73
C GLY A 327 30.60 -16.07 22.19
N ASP A 328 30.36 -15.44 23.35
CA ASP A 328 29.04 -15.39 24.00
C ASP A 328 28.00 -14.48 23.31
N ASN A 329 28.40 -13.75 22.26
CA ASN A 329 27.54 -12.85 21.49
C ASN A 329 27.09 -13.45 20.14
N VAL A 330 27.24 -14.75 19.93
CA VAL A 330 26.75 -15.44 18.74
C VAL A 330 25.23 -15.33 18.69
N ARG A 331 24.71 -14.71 17.62
CA ARG A 331 23.27 -14.66 17.32
C ARG A 331 23.00 -15.47 16.07
N ASP A 332 21.98 -16.33 16.15
CA ASP A 332 21.47 -17.03 14.98
C ASP A 332 20.67 -16.05 14.10
N ALA A 333 21.05 -15.96 12.83
CA ALA A 333 20.41 -15.11 11.82
C ALA A 333 19.41 -15.92 10.96
N SER A 334 19.01 -17.11 11.40
CA SER A 334 18.25 -18.08 10.62
C SER A 334 16.84 -17.65 10.19
N GLY A 335 16.25 -16.60 10.79
CA GLY A 335 14.90 -16.16 10.46
C GLY A 335 13.83 -17.23 10.73
N ALA A 336 14.05 -18.11 11.71
CA ALA A 336 13.19 -19.28 11.96
C ALA A 336 11.69 -18.95 12.04
N GLN A 337 11.32 -17.84 12.68
CA GLN A 337 9.93 -17.39 12.82
C GLN A 337 9.33 -16.82 11.52
N LEU A 338 10.15 -16.42 10.54
CA LEU A 338 9.67 -15.95 9.24
C LEU A 338 8.95 -17.06 8.48
N LYS A 339 9.41 -18.31 8.62
CA LYS A 339 8.76 -19.47 8.01
C LYS A 339 7.34 -19.66 8.55
N ASP A 340 7.16 -19.50 9.86
CA ASP A 340 5.84 -19.62 10.49
C ASP A 340 4.92 -18.47 10.05
N LEU A 341 5.44 -17.25 9.96
CA LEU A 341 4.69 -16.10 9.46
C LEU A 341 4.27 -16.28 7.98
N ARG A 342 5.17 -16.81 7.15
CA ARG A 342 4.87 -17.21 5.77
C ARG A 342 3.77 -18.26 5.72
N ALA A 343 3.83 -19.29 6.57
CA ALA A 343 2.82 -20.34 6.62
C ALA A 343 1.45 -19.79 7.05
N LEU A 344 1.41 -18.95 8.08
CA LEU A 344 0.19 -18.26 8.53
C LEU A 344 -0.41 -17.39 7.42
N ALA A 345 0.43 -16.63 6.70
CA ALA A 345 -0.02 -15.83 5.57
C ALA A 345 -0.56 -16.69 4.43
N VAL A 346 0.08 -17.82 4.12
CA VAL A 346 -0.41 -18.78 3.12
C VAL A 346 -1.75 -19.36 3.53
N ASP A 347 -1.89 -19.78 4.78
CA ASP A 347 -3.12 -20.40 5.27
C ASP A 347 -4.30 -19.45 5.25
N ALA A 348 -4.07 -18.16 5.55
CA ALA A 348 -5.10 -17.13 5.58
C ALA A 348 -5.40 -16.53 4.20
N TYR A 349 -4.38 -16.29 3.37
CA TYR A 349 -4.51 -15.44 2.19
C TYR A 349 -4.04 -16.06 0.89
N ALA A 350 -3.25 -17.14 0.89
CA ALA A 350 -2.84 -17.72 -0.39
C ALA A 350 -4.03 -18.35 -1.11
N ARG A 351 -3.95 -18.35 -2.43
CA ARG A 351 -4.85 -19.16 -3.24
C ARG A 351 -4.51 -20.63 -3.02
N LYS A 352 -5.39 -21.36 -2.34
CA LYS A 352 -5.21 -22.80 -2.13
C LYS A 352 -5.52 -23.56 -3.40
N ALA A 353 -4.72 -24.59 -3.68
CA ALA A 353 -5.03 -25.54 -4.74
C ALA A 353 -6.42 -26.14 -4.49
N ARG A 354 -7.18 -26.35 -5.56
CA ARG A 354 -8.57 -26.81 -5.51
C ARG A 354 -8.60 -28.19 -4.82
N VAL A 355 -9.12 -28.28 -3.59
CA VAL A 355 -9.38 -29.55 -2.92
C VAL A 355 -10.84 -29.90 -3.19
N TYR A 356 -11.08 -30.96 -3.95
CA TYR A 356 -12.43 -31.51 -4.10
C TYR A 356 -12.90 -32.07 -2.76
N ALA A 357 -14.17 -31.85 -2.43
CA ALA A 357 -14.84 -32.80 -1.54
C ALA A 357 -14.82 -34.16 -2.25
N ILE A 358 -14.20 -35.15 -1.60
CA ILE A 358 -14.25 -36.56 -2.04
C ILE A 358 -15.64 -37.10 -1.72
#